data_AF-A0A815D523-F1
#
_entry.id   AF-A0A815D523-F1
#
_cell.length_a   1.000
_cell.length_b   1.000
_cell.length_c   1.000
_cell.angle_alpha   90.00
_cell.angle_beta   90.00
_cell.angle_gamma   90.00
#
_symmetry.space_group_name_H-M   'P 1'
#
loop_
_entity.id
_entity.type
_entity.pdbx_description
1 polymer ?
#
loop_
_entity_poly.entity_id
_entity_poly.type
_entity_poly.pdbx_seq_one_letter_code
_entity_poly.pdbx_strand_id
1 'polypeptide(L)'
;MMKILLYLISFILWYYKGYCEQPYFPRQIVFSIGNGTTIIAIDEINQRACQSIKYSFDPTPKISYALQHFPYAIPDSPQSKYYVQLLLGDTSIASCEYTTYWKYGGYYLNVFPSHWLNGSSFEIKNYLNFTYKMIHSNNSSLDEDYWYTNEKCEIEDGSKPSCQEIFFKKNTEIPLRLTQVVYRGFRFIQTTINYNIISIGKSDDKYFNSIPKTWPTTCEDVDLGLSYYPQSATIKLNKSAEFHVSLSTPPHRIVGNGTVLVQWNTTQCIDCFTLSPKEFTFNINNFQKNQILTITRIKNSSGSVIIPILYGEGYEFIPPERFQIYID
;
A
#
# COMPACT_ATOMS: atom_id res chain seq x y z
N MET A 1 1.96 -56.28 -14.06
CA MET A 1 3.19 -55.46 -13.98
C MET A 1 2.94 -53.96 -14.13
N MET A 2 2.22 -53.50 -15.16
CA MET A 2 1.96 -52.06 -15.41
C MET A 2 1.23 -51.32 -14.26
N LYS A 3 0.28 -51.97 -13.57
CA LYS A 3 -0.42 -51.38 -12.41
C LYS A 3 0.50 -51.13 -11.21
N ILE A 4 1.44 -52.03 -10.92
CA ILE A 4 2.38 -51.91 -9.79
C ILE A 4 3.34 -50.76 -10.03
N LEU A 5 3.83 -50.59 -11.26
CA LEU A 5 4.69 -49.47 -11.65
C LEU A 5 3.95 -48.13 -11.51
N LEU A 6 2.67 -48.07 -11.88
CA LEU A 6 1.83 -46.89 -11.74
C LEU A 6 1.59 -46.50 -10.27
N TYR A 7 1.36 -47.49 -9.40
CA TYR A 7 1.27 -47.25 -7.95
C TYR A 7 2.60 -46.80 -7.35
N LEU A 8 3.72 -47.36 -7.78
CA LEU A 8 5.07 -46.94 -7.35
C LEU A 8 5.39 -45.50 -7.78
N ILE A 9 5.09 -45.14 -9.03
CA ILE A 9 5.27 -43.77 -9.53
C ILE A 9 4.35 -42.80 -8.78
N SER A 10 3.08 -43.17 -8.56
CA SER A 10 2.16 -42.36 -7.76
C SER A 10 2.63 -42.19 -6.31
N PHE A 11 3.19 -43.24 -5.70
CA PHE A 11 3.74 -43.21 -4.35
C PHE A 11 4.99 -42.32 -4.27
N ILE A 12 5.91 -42.43 -5.22
CA ILE A 12 7.11 -41.59 -5.31
C ILE A 12 6.72 -40.12 -5.54
N LEU A 13 5.75 -39.84 -6.40
CA LEU A 13 5.25 -38.48 -6.63
C LEU A 13 4.54 -37.90 -5.40
N TRP A 14 3.78 -38.70 -4.66
CA TRP A 14 3.17 -38.29 -3.39
C TRP A 14 4.22 -38.03 -2.32
N TYR A 15 5.21 -38.92 -2.19
CA TYR A 15 6.31 -38.75 -1.26
C TYR A 15 7.10 -37.48 -1.57
N TYR A 16 7.47 -37.26 -2.84
CA TYR A 16 8.21 -36.07 -3.26
C TYR A 16 7.44 -34.76 -3.06
N LYS A 17 6.10 -34.78 -3.21
CA LYS A 17 5.27 -33.62 -2.91
C LYS A 17 5.28 -33.24 -1.42
N GLY A 18 5.29 -34.21 -0.51
CA GLY A 18 5.34 -33.95 0.94
C GLY A 18 6.63 -33.26 1.41
N TYR A 19 7.74 -33.42 0.68
CA TYR A 19 9.03 -32.79 1.03
C TYR A 19 9.21 -31.36 0.50
N CYS A 20 8.37 -30.94 -0.44
CA CYS A 20 8.55 -29.70 -1.19
C CYS A 20 7.34 -28.75 -1.06
N GLU A 21 6.43 -29.02 -0.14
CA GLU A 21 5.30 -28.13 0.12
C GLU A 21 5.79 -26.86 0.81
N GLN A 22 5.39 -25.71 0.24
CA GLN A 22 5.73 -24.40 0.77
C GLN A 22 4.96 -24.18 2.08
N PRO A 23 5.65 -23.80 3.17
CA PRO A 23 4.99 -23.59 4.45
C PRO A 23 3.96 -22.45 4.36
N TYR A 24 2.82 -22.67 5.00
CA TYR A 24 1.64 -21.81 4.87
C TYR A 24 1.12 -21.39 6.24
N PHE A 25 0.90 -20.09 6.46
CA PHE A 25 0.19 -19.64 7.66
C PHE A 25 -1.29 -20.01 7.57
N PRO A 26 -1.97 -20.31 8.68
CA PRO A 26 -3.41 -20.55 8.66
C PRO A 26 -4.14 -19.41 7.95
N ARG A 27 -5.08 -19.75 7.06
CA ARG A 27 -5.85 -18.78 6.24
C ARG A 27 -6.54 -17.69 7.05
N GLN A 28 -6.86 -17.98 8.30
CA GLN A 28 -7.39 -17.00 9.25
C GLN A 28 -6.58 -17.08 10.53
N ILE A 29 -5.90 -15.99 10.86
CA ILE A 29 -4.94 -15.93 11.96
C ILE A 29 -4.82 -14.51 12.51
N VAL A 30 -4.66 -14.42 13.81
CA VAL A 30 -4.29 -13.20 14.52
C VAL A 30 -3.03 -13.46 15.30
N PHE A 31 -2.03 -12.61 15.11
CA PHE A 31 -0.74 -12.73 15.76
C PHE A 31 -0.14 -11.37 16.05
N SER A 32 0.91 -11.36 16.86
CA SER A 32 1.68 -10.17 17.14
C SER A 32 3.17 -10.40 16.94
N ILE A 33 3.88 -9.33 16.57
CA ILE A 33 5.33 -9.30 16.38
C ILE A 33 5.92 -8.12 17.18
N GLY A 34 7.25 -8.10 17.32
CA GLY A 34 7.96 -7.00 17.98
C GLY A 34 7.56 -6.81 19.45
N ASN A 35 7.38 -7.92 20.19
CA ASN A 35 6.92 -7.94 21.58
C ASN A 35 5.52 -7.34 21.79
N GLY A 36 4.62 -7.52 20.83
CA GLY A 36 3.24 -7.04 20.92
C GLY A 36 3.02 -5.61 20.44
N THR A 37 4.07 -4.97 19.89
CA THR A 37 3.96 -3.61 19.32
C THR A 37 3.12 -3.57 18.06
N THR A 38 3.17 -4.64 17.26
CA THR A 38 2.36 -4.78 16.05
C THR A 38 1.45 -6.01 16.18
N ILE A 39 0.15 -5.79 16.01
CA ILE A 39 -0.87 -6.84 15.91
C ILE A 39 -1.32 -6.93 14.47
N ILE A 40 -1.39 -8.14 13.93
CA ILE A 40 -1.82 -8.42 12.56
C ILE A 40 -2.94 -9.44 12.62
N ALA A 41 -4.07 -9.12 12.00
CA ALA A 41 -5.20 -10.02 11.80
C ALA A 41 -5.39 -10.24 10.30
N ILE A 42 -5.39 -11.50 9.86
CA ILE A 42 -5.55 -11.89 8.46
C ILE A 42 -6.77 -12.79 8.38
N ASP A 43 -7.64 -12.52 7.42
CA ASP A 43 -8.80 -13.32 7.08
C ASP A 43 -8.83 -13.46 5.56
N GLU A 44 -8.05 -14.42 5.06
CA GLU A 44 -7.92 -14.75 3.64
C GLU A 44 -9.27 -15.19 3.04
N ILE A 45 -10.13 -15.81 3.83
CA ILE A 45 -11.43 -16.30 3.35
C ILE A 45 -12.35 -15.13 2.97
N ASN A 46 -12.42 -14.12 3.83
CA ASN A 46 -13.24 -12.92 3.60
C ASN A 46 -12.45 -11.79 2.93
N GLN A 47 -11.21 -12.05 2.49
CA GLN A 47 -10.30 -11.10 1.88
C GLN A 47 -10.25 -9.76 2.64
N ARG A 48 -9.92 -9.85 3.93
CA ARG A 48 -9.69 -8.70 4.81
C ARG A 48 -8.48 -8.90 5.71
N ALA A 49 -7.73 -7.83 5.94
CA ALA A 49 -6.59 -7.80 6.86
C ALA A 49 -6.56 -6.50 7.67
N CYS A 50 -6.06 -6.58 8.89
CA CYS A 50 -5.89 -5.45 9.79
C CYS A 50 -4.48 -5.49 10.37
N GLN A 51 -3.85 -4.33 10.47
CA GLN A 51 -2.60 -4.12 11.18
C GLN A 51 -2.78 -2.98 12.18
N SER A 52 -2.40 -3.20 13.43
CA SER A 52 -2.40 -2.17 14.47
C SER A 52 -0.99 -2.05 15.02
N ILE A 53 -0.40 -0.86 14.90
CA ILE A 53 0.93 -0.54 15.43
C ILE A 53 0.77 0.41 16.61
N LYS A 54 1.36 0.04 17.75
CA LYS A 54 1.45 0.89 18.93
C LYS A 54 2.91 1.34 19.12
N TYR A 55 3.14 2.64 19.01
CA TYR A 55 4.44 3.24 19.31
C TYR A 55 4.54 3.61 20.79
N SER A 56 5.74 3.51 21.36
CA SER A 56 5.95 3.84 22.78
C SER A 56 5.69 5.32 23.11
N PHE A 57 5.78 6.21 22.11
CA PHE A 57 5.64 7.66 22.26
C PHE A 57 4.29 8.21 21.79
N ASP A 58 3.44 7.38 21.16
CA ASP A 58 2.11 7.78 20.71
C ASP A 58 1.06 6.89 21.39
N PRO A 59 0.17 7.45 22.23
CA PRO A 59 -0.87 6.67 22.88
C PRO A 59 -1.91 6.12 21.91
N THR A 60 -2.03 6.71 20.71
CA THR A 60 -3.02 6.31 19.71
C THR A 60 -2.41 5.24 18.80
N PRO A 61 -3.02 4.05 18.70
CA PRO A 61 -2.54 3.06 17.75
C PRO A 61 -2.78 3.54 16.32
N LYS A 62 -1.77 3.39 15.47
CA LYS A 62 -1.95 3.51 14.01
C LYS A 62 -2.59 2.23 13.53
N ILE A 63 -3.72 2.34 12.83
CA ILE A 63 -4.47 1.17 12.37
C ILE A 63 -4.58 1.22 10.85
N SER A 64 -4.29 0.11 10.21
CA SER A 64 -4.40 -0.06 8.78
C SER A 64 -5.29 -1.24 8.45
N TYR A 65 -6.09 -1.13 7.40
CA TYR A 65 -6.97 -2.17 6.90
C TYR A 65 -6.71 -2.40 5.42
N ALA A 66 -6.76 -3.65 4.98
CA ALA A 66 -6.88 -4.02 3.57
C ALA A 66 -8.17 -4.82 3.40
N LEU A 67 -8.99 -4.45 2.43
CA LEU A 67 -10.34 -5.00 2.24
C LEU A 67 -10.61 -5.17 0.75
N GLN A 68 -11.17 -6.32 0.35
CA GLN A 68 -11.57 -6.56 -1.03
C GLN A 68 -12.62 -5.57 -1.55
N HIS A 69 -13.48 -5.09 -0.65
CA HIS A 69 -14.55 -4.17 -0.98
C HIS A 69 -14.56 -3.02 0.02
N PHE A 70 -14.85 -1.81 -0.47
CA PHE A 70 -15.07 -0.66 0.41
C PHE A 70 -16.18 -0.96 1.44
N PRO A 71 -15.88 -0.98 2.75
CA PRO A 71 -16.92 -1.07 3.76
C PRO A 71 -17.82 0.17 3.68
N TYR A 72 -19.13 -0.07 3.67
CA TYR A 72 -20.16 0.96 3.53
C TYR A 72 -20.19 1.68 2.17
N ALA A 73 -19.60 1.11 1.11
CA ALA A 73 -19.81 1.61 -0.24
C ALA A 73 -21.29 1.56 -0.64
N ILE A 74 -21.68 2.52 -1.49
CA ILE A 74 -22.96 2.46 -2.20
C ILE A 74 -22.92 1.25 -3.14
N PRO A 75 -23.94 0.38 -3.16
CA PRO A 75 -24.01 -0.73 -4.11
C PRO A 75 -23.77 -0.27 -5.56
N ASP A 76 -23.06 -1.08 -6.34
CA ASP A 76 -22.71 -0.86 -7.75
C ASP A 76 -21.79 0.34 -8.06
N SER A 77 -21.34 1.07 -7.04
CA SER A 77 -20.33 2.11 -7.23
C SER A 77 -18.99 1.49 -7.67
N PRO A 78 -18.13 2.23 -8.40
CA PRO A 78 -16.79 1.74 -8.77
C PRO A 78 -16.01 1.18 -7.57
N GLN A 79 -16.22 1.73 -6.38
CA GLN A 79 -15.54 1.40 -5.13
C GLN A 79 -15.99 0.06 -4.51
N SER A 80 -17.17 -0.45 -4.88
CA SER A 80 -17.58 -1.80 -4.52
C SER A 80 -16.79 -2.89 -5.25
N LYS A 81 -16.02 -2.55 -6.29
CA LYS A 81 -15.36 -3.52 -7.19
C LYS A 81 -13.86 -3.69 -6.96
N TYR A 82 -13.24 -2.80 -6.20
CA TYR A 82 -11.79 -2.75 -6.03
C TYR A 82 -11.37 -2.91 -4.58
N TYR A 83 -10.19 -3.48 -4.38
CA TYR A 83 -9.56 -3.50 -3.08
C TYR A 83 -9.23 -2.10 -2.62
N VAL A 84 -9.29 -1.89 -1.32
CA VAL A 84 -8.87 -0.65 -0.67
C VAL A 84 -7.92 -0.94 0.46
N GLN A 85 -6.93 -0.07 0.62
CA GLN A 85 -6.17 0.04 1.85
C GLN A 85 -6.49 1.36 2.56
N LEU A 86 -6.87 1.27 3.82
CA LEU A 86 -7.24 2.41 4.67
C LEU A 86 -6.23 2.53 5.82
N LEU A 87 -5.68 3.72 6.05
CA LEU A 87 -4.77 4.04 7.14
C LEU A 87 -5.44 5.08 8.07
N LEU A 88 -5.47 4.79 9.36
CA LEU A 88 -6.00 5.65 10.42
C LEU A 88 -4.88 6.04 11.39
N GLY A 89 -4.80 7.33 11.71
CA GLY A 89 -3.84 7.84 12.69
C GLY A 89 -2.40 7.89 12.19
N ASP A 90 -2.16 7.82 10.87
CA ASP A 90 -0.83 8.08 10.32
C ASP A 90 -0.53 9.59 10.32
N THR A 91 0.73 9.96 10.53
CA THR A 91 1.16 11.36 10.67
C THR A 91 1.82 11.78 9.36
N SER A 92 1.33 12.81 8.65
CA SER A 92 1.76 14.20 8.91
C SER A 92 0.82 15.30 8.38
N ILE A 93 -0.27 14.99 7.66
CA ILE A 93 -1.18 16.02 7.11
C ILE A 93 -2.68 15.63 7.18
N ALA A 94 -3.02 14.34 7.05
CA ALA A 94 -4.39 13.84 7.21
C ALA A 94 -4.46 12.77 8.30
N SER A 95 -5.47 12.86 9.19
CA SER A 95 -5.71 11.85 10.25
C SER A 95 -6.19 10.49 9.70
N CYS A 96 -6.49 10.44 8.39
CA CYS A 96 -7.02 9.30 7.69
C CYS A 96 -6.74 9.40 6.19
N GLU A 97 -6.19 8.34 5.61
CA GLU A 97 -5.79 8.24 4.20
C GLU A 97 -6.21 6.88 3.63
N TYR A 98 -6.54 6.81 2.35
CA TYR A 98 -6.81 5.54 1.67
C TYR A 98 -6.29 5.52 0.24
N THR A 99 -6.08 4.33 -0.29
CA THR A 99 -5.74 4.07 -1.70
C THR A 99 -6.59 2.92 -2.24
N THR A 100 -6.97 3.01 -3.51
CA THR A 100 -7.75 1.97 -4.20
C THR A 100 -6.87 1.24 -5.20
N TYR A 101 -6.97 -0.09 -5.28
CA TYR A 101 -6.19 -0.89 -6.22
C TYR A 101 -6.96 -1.11 -7.51
N TRP A 102 -6.58 -0.35 -8.54
CA TRP A 102 -7.19 -0.38 -9.87
C TRP A 102 -6.20 0.17 -10.92
N LYS A 103 -6.61 0.22 -12.19
CA LYS A 103 -5.75 0.58 -13.33
C LYS A 103 -5.03 1.93 -13.16
N TYR A 104 -5.64 2.88 -12.47
CA TYR A 104 -5.10 4.23 -12.28
C TYR A 104 -4.65 4.49 -10.83
N GLY A 105 -4.85 3.56 -9.91
CA GLY A 105 -4.43 3.71 -8.50
C GLY A 105 -2.98 3.26 -8.28
N GLY A 106 -2.41 3.69 -7.16
CA GLY A 106 -1.01 3.48 -6.79
C GLY A 106 -0.79 2.51 -5.62
N TYR A 107 0.49 2.30 -5.31
CA TYR A 107 1.00 1.43 -4.22
C TYR A 107 1.54 2.27 -3.03
N TYR A 108 1.43 3.60 -3.08
CA TYR A 108 2.26 4.52 -2.29
C TYR A 108 2.22 4.33 -0.77
N LEU A 109 1.13 3.75 -0.23
CA LEU A 109 0.93 3.55 1.20
C LEU A 109 0.88 2.09 1.63
N ASN A 110 1.38 1.13 0.85
CA ASN A 110 1.24 -0.28 1.23
C ASN A 110 1.97 -0.63 2.55
N VAL A 111 1.20 -1.05 3.54
CA VAL A 111 1.70 -1.49 4.86
C VAL A 111 1.56 -3.00 5.07
N PHE A 112 0.93 -3.70 4.13
CA PHE A 112 0.75 -5.15 4.15
C PHE A 112 1.84 -5.85 3.33
N PRO A 113 1.96 -7.19 3.39
CA PRO A 113 2.99 -7.91 2.64
C PRO A 113 2.96 -7.56 1.15
N SER A 114 4.12 -7.11 0.62
CA SER A 114 4.22 -6.57 -0.72
C SER A 114 3.90 -7.58 -1.82
N HIS A 115 4.03 -8.88 -1.55
CA HIS A 115 3.69 -9.95 -2.49
C HIS A 115 2.19 -10.19 -2.65
N TRP A 116 1.36 -9.55 -1.83
CA TRP A 116 -0.09 -9.50 -2.05
C TRP A 116 -0.48 -8.57 -3.20
N LEU A 117 0.47 -7.80 -3.72
CA LEU A 117 0.24 -6.76 -4.72
C LEU A 117 0.83 -7.14 -6.08
N ASN A 118 0.12 -6.74 -7.12
CA ASN A 118 0.56 -6.86 -8.51
C ASN A 118 0.26 -5.55 -9.27
N GLY A 119 0.81 -4.44 -8.76
CA GLY A 119 0.70 -3.09 -9.32
C GLY A 119 -0.68 -2.46 -9.15
N SER A 120 -1.68 -2.97 -9.88
CA SER A 120 -3.05 -2.45 -9.93
C SER A 120 -4.09 -3.38 -9.29
N SER A 121 -3.63 -4.47 -8.67
CA SER A 121 -4.48 -5.45 -7.99
C SER A 121 -3.86 -5.86 -6.66
N PHE A 122 -4.73 -6.29 -5.76
CA PHE A 122 -4.41 -6.73 -4.41
C PHE A 122 -5.13 -8.05 -4.15
N GLU A 123 -4.47 -9.00 -3.52
CA GLU A 123 -5.07 -10.25 -3.10
C GLU A 123 -4.46 -10.69 -1.78
N ILE A 124 -5.28 -10.82 -0.74
CA ILE A 124 -4.84 -11.27 0.57
C ILE A 124 -4.60 -12.77 0.48
N LYS A 125 -3.36 -13.18 0.74
CA LYS A 125 -2.89 -14.57 0.71
C LYS A 125 -2.08 -14.87 1.97
N ASN A 126 -1.34 -15.97 1.96
CA ASN A 126 -0.30 -16.29 2.93
C ASN A 126 0.51 -15.05 3.31
N TYR A 127 0.68 -14.83 4.61
CA TYR A 127 1.54 -13.79 5.14
C TYR A 127 3.01 -14.00 4.77
N LEU A 128 3.42 -15.25 4.63
CA LEU A 128 4.78 -15.61 4.26
C LEU A 128 4.99 -15.53 2.75
N ASN A 129 6.17 -15.06 2.36
CA ASN A 129 6.67 -15.15 0.99
C ASN A 129 8.13 -15.61 1.01
N PHE A 130 8.41 -16.66 0.26
CA PHE A 130 9.73 -17.26 0.16
C PHE A 130 10.24 -17.12 -1.26
N THR A 131 11.42 -16.51 -1.40
CA THR A 131 12.09 -16.36 -2.69
C THR A 131 12.63 -17.70 -3.20
N TYR A 132 12.99 -18.58 -2.27
CA TYR A 132 13.63 -19.85 -2.56
C TYR A 132 12.72 -21.04 -2.22
N LYS A 133 13.10 -22.22 -2.70
CA LYS A 133 12.38 -23.45 -2.40
C LYS A 133 12.61 -23.82 -0.94
N MET A 134 11.52 -24.07 -0.22
CA MET A 134 11.58 -24.53 1.17
C MET A 134 11.65 -26.05 1.23
N ILE A 135 12.49 -26.57 2.13
CA ILE A 135 12.68 -27.99 2.41
C ILE A 135 12.22 -28.23 3.84
N HIS A 136 11.25 -29.14 4.02
CA HIS A 136 10.84 -29.58 5.35
C HIS A 136 11.95 -30.43 5.98
N SER A 137 12.32 -30.12 7.22
CA SER A 137 13.36 -30.86 7.90
C SER A 137 12.92 -32.23 8.36
N ASN A 138 13.83 -33.21 8.27
CA ASN A 138 13.66 -34.55 8.84
C ASN A 138 14.05 -34.61 10.32
N ASN A 139 14.34 -33.46 10.96
CA ASN A 139 14.78 -33.45 12.34
C ASN A 139 13.69 -34.00 13.27
N SER A 140 14.07 -34.87 14.19
CA SER A 140 13.18 -35.53 15.15
C SER A 140 12.78 -34.61 16.32
N SER A 141 12.74 -33.30 16.11
CA SER A 141 12.31 -32.36 17.16
C SER A 141 10.92 -32.78 17.65
N LEU A 142 10.80 -32.92 18.97
CA LEU A 142 9.55 -33.32 19.63
C LEU A 142 8.55 -32.16 19.66
N ASP A 143 9.05 -30.92 19.62
CA ASP A 143 8.25 -29.72 19.89
C ASP A 143 7.94 -28.88 18.65
N GLU A 144 8.74 -29.03 17.58
CA GLU A 144 8.69 -28.13 16.42
C GLU A 144 8.85 -28.87 15.09
N ASP A 145 8.16 -28.37 14.07
CA ASP A 145 8.49 -28.61 12.67
C ASP A 145 9.21 -27.38 12.11
N TYR A 146 10.17 -27.57 11.23
CA TYR A 146 10.86 -26.44 10.61
C TYR A 146 11.18 -26.70 9.14
N TRP A 147 11.13 -25.62 8.37
CA TRP A 147 11.51 -25.58 6.98
C TRP A 147 12.70 -24.64 6.82
N TYR A 148 13.59 -24.96 5.89
CA TYR A 148 14.72 -24.13 5.55
C TYR A 148 14.84 -23.99 4.03
N THR A 149 15.39 -22.88 3.57
CA THR A 149 15.64 -22.68 2.13
C THR A 149 16.73 -23.62 1.65
N ASN A 150 16.57 -24.12 0.42
CA ASN A 150 17.62 -24.86 -0.27
C ASN A 150 18.88 -24.00 -0.54
N GLU A 151 18.72 -22.68 -0.60
CA GLU A 151 19.82 -21.72 -0.76
C GLU A 151 20.44 -21.31 0.58
N LYS A 152 21.76 -21.08 0.54
CA LYS A 152 22.55 -20.55 1.64
C LYS A 152 23.03 -19.14 1.32
N CYS A 153 22.95 -18.26 2.31
CA CYS A 153 23.32 -16.87 2.16
C CYS A 153 24.57 -16.59 2.99
N GLU A 154 25.56 -15.92 2.39
CA GLU A 154 26.76 -15.49 3.11
C GLU A 154 26.44 -14.25 3.94
N ILE A 155 26.80 -14.29 5.23
CA ILE A 155 26.66 -13.15 6.14
C ILE A 155 28.04 -12.57 6.48
N GLU A 156 28.07 -11.41 7.13
CA GLU A 156 29.30 -10.64 7.35
C GLU A 156 30.41 -11.40 8.12
N ASP A 157 30.05 -12.34 8.99
CA ASP A 157 31.02 -13.17 9.73
C ASP A 157 31.62 -14.33 8.91
N GLY A 158 31.23 -14.46 7.63
CA GLY A 158 31.66 -15.51 6.70
C GLY A 158 30.88 -16.82 6.82
N SER A 159 29.95 -16.94 7.77
CA SER A 159 29.06 -18.10 7.85
C SER A 159 28.03 -18.10 6.71
N LYS A 160 27.55 -19.31 6.39
CA LYS A 160 26.61 -19.56 5.28
C LYS A 160 25.36 -20.28 5.78
N PRO A 161 24.52 -19.64 6.62
CA PRO A 161 23.24 -20.20 7.04
C PRO A 161 22.28 -20.33 5.84
N SER A 162 21.19 -21.07 6.03
CA SER A 162 20.07 -21.00 5.09
C SER A 162 19.53 -19.57 5.03
N CYS A 163 19.22 -19.10 3.82
CA CYS A 163 18.73 -17.74 3.59
C CYS A 163 17.44 -17.44 4.37
N GLN A 164 16.52 -18.40 4.46
CA GLN A 164 15.32 -18.30 5.31
C GLN A 164 15.02 -19.64 5.99
N GLU A 165 14.51 -19.57 7.21
CA GLU A 165 14.07 -20.71 8.02
C GLU A 165 12.79 -20.34 8.76
N ILE A 166 11.78 -21.19 8.73
CA ILE A 166 10.50 -20.96 9.41
C ILE A 166 10.17 -22.15 10.31
N PHE A 167 9.73 -21.85 11.53
CA PHE A 167 9.45 -22.84 12.55
C PHE A 167 7.97 -22.78 12.93
N PHE A 168 7.38 -23.96 13.09
CA PHE A 168 5.99 -24.17 13.46
C PHE A 168 5.90 -25.09 14.67
N LYS A 169 4.83 -24.97 15.45
CA LYS A 169 4.54 -25.95 16.50
C LYS A 169 4.29 -27.32 15.88
N LYS A 170 4.85 -28.37 16.48
CA LYS A 170 4.83 -29.74 15.95
C LYS A 170 3.45 -30.17 15.46
N ASN A 171 3.41 -30.71 14.23
CA ASN A 171 2.23 -31.22 13.54
C ASN A 171 1.09 -30.19 13.42
N THR A 172 1.42 -28.91 13.34
CA THR A 172 0.44 -27.83 13.17
C THR A 172 0.93 -26.76 12.21
N GLU A 173 0.00 -25.94 11.72
CA GLU A 173 0.31 -24.73 10.94
C GLU A 173 0.60 -23.52 11.83
N ILE A 174 0.74 -23.68 13.16
CA ILE A 174 0.92 -22.55 14.09
C ILE A 174 2.36 -22.03 13.99
N PRO A 175 2.60 -20.82 13.46
CA PRO A 175 3.96 -20.33 13.27
C PRO A 175 4.54 -19.82 14.58
N LEU A 176 5.84 -20.07 14.78
CA LEU A 176 6.57 -19.70 16.00
C LEU A 176 7.59 -18.59 15.72
N ARG A 177 8.43 -18.77 14.71
CA ARG A 177 9.46 -17.79 14.34
C ARG A 177 9.93 -17.97 12.90
N LEU A 178 10.32 -16.85 12.29
CA LEU A 178 10.99 -16.77 10.99
C LEU A 178 12.39 -16.21 11.19
N THR A 179 13.40 -16.97 10.75
CA THR A 179 14.77 -16.51 10.68
C THR A 179 15.13 -16.24 9.22
N GLN A 180 15.72 -15.08 8.92
CA GLN A 180 16.09 -14.72 7.55
C GLN A 180 17.34 -13.86 7.51
N VAL A 181 18.12 -14.03 6.43
CA VAL A 181 19.23 -13.14 6.11
C VAL A 181 18.68 -11.91 5.39
N VAL A 182 18.94 -10.74 5.96
CA VAL A 182 18.50 -9.45 5.43
C VAL A 182 19.68 -8.51 5.27
N TYR A 183 19.59 -7.62 4.27
CA TYR A 183 20.52 -6.52 4.12
C TYR A 183 20.07 -5.35 4.99
N ARG A 184 20.88 -4.98 6.00
CA ARG A 184 20.57 -3.88 6.93
C ARG A 184 21.74 -2.91 7.03
N GLY A 185 21.49 -1.63 6.73
CA GLY A 185 22.55 -0.63 6.60
C GLY A 185 23.44 -0.96 5.41
N PHE A 186 24.57 -1.63 5.68
CA PHE A 186 25.54 -2.04 4.66
C PHE A 186 26.01 -3.51 4.82
N ARG A 187 25.26 -4.31 5.58
CA ARG A 187 25.69 -5.64 6.03
C ARG A 187 24.58 -6.66 5.86
N PHE A 188 24.97 -7.89 5.51
CA PHE A 188 24.08 -9.05 5.54
C PHE A 188 24.11 -9.65 6.94
N ILE A 189 22.97 -9.62 7.62
CA ILE A 189 22.81 -10.14 8.98
C ILE A 189 21.63 -11.11 9.04
N GLN A 190 21.71 -12.08 9.95
CA GLN A 190 20.60 -12.96 10.26
C GLN A 190 19.68 -12.29 11.29
N THR A 191 18.38 -12.19 10.99
CA THR A 191 17.36 -11.62 11.88
C THR A 191 16.28 -12.66 12.16
N THR A 192 15.80 -12.69 13.40
CA THR A 192 14.69 -13.56 13.82
C THR A 192 13.46 -12.72 14.15
N ILE A 193 12.31 -13.10 13.59
CA ILE A 193 10.99 -12.55 13.88
C ILE A 193 10.23 -13.61 14.66
N ASN A 194 9.90 -13.32 15.92
CA ASN A 194 9.06 -14.21 16.73
C ASN A 194 7.59 -13.84 16.56
N TYR A 195 6.74 -14.85 16.36
CA TYR A 195 5.30 -14.72 16.24
C TYR A 195 4.64 -15.13 17.55
N ASN A 196 3.85 -14.24 18.13
CA ASN A 196 2.99 -14.56 19.26
C ASN A 196 1.55 -14.69 18.78
N ILE A 197 1.07 -15.94 18.70
CA ILE A 197 -0.24 -16.27 18.13
C ILE A 197 -1.33 -15.97 19.14
N ILE A 198 -2.26 -15.11 18.74
CA ILE A 198 -3.40 -14.69 19.57
C ILE A 198 -4.59 -15.62 19.29
N SER A 199 -4.88 -15.90 18.03
CA SER A 199 -5.96 -16.81 17.63
C SER A 199 -5.77 -17.37 16.22
N ILE A 200 -6.37 -18.53 15.96
CA ILE A 200 -6.43 -19.18 14.64
C ILE A 200 -7.88 -19.55 14.35
N GLY A 201 -8.28 -19.51 13.07
CA GLY A 201 -9.67 -19.63 12.65
C GLY A 201 -10.31 -18.25 12.50
N LYS A 202 -11.65 -18.19 12.42
CA LYS A 202 -12.38 -16.95 12.17
C LYS A 202 -11.88 -15.82 13.08
N SER A 203 -11.28 -14.81 12.47
CA SER A 203 -10.80 -13.62 13.17
C SER A 203 -11.95 -12.90 13.87
N ASP A 204 -11.70 -12.45 15.10
CA ASP A 204 -12.66 -11.68 15.88
C ASP A 204 -13.03 -10.38 15.15
N ASP A 205 -14.32 -10.12 14.97
CA ASP A 205 -14.79 -8.96 14.21
C ASP A 205 -14.34 -7.63 14.86
N LYS A 206 -13.92 -7.63 16.14
CA LYS A 206 -13.34 -6.44 16.78
C LYS A 206 -12.15 -5.84 16.03
N TYR A 207 -11.38 -6.65 15.29
CA TYR A 207 -10.24 -6.17 14.49
C TYR A 207 -10.68 -5.42 13.23
N PHE A 208 -11.96 -5.49 12.85
CA PHE A 208 -12.50 -4.88 11.63
C PHE A 208 -13.65 -3.90 11.92
N ASN A 209 -14.23 -3.93 13.13
CA ASN A 209 -15.38 -3.11 13.51
C ASN A 209 -15.02 -1.65 13.86
N SER A 210 -13.74 -1.31 13.97
CA SER A 210 -13.24 0.05 14.29
C SER A 210 -13.16 1.00 13.09
N ILE A 211 -13.58 0.56 11.89
CA ILE A 211 -13.57 1.40 10.68
C ILE A 211 -14.66 2.49 10.79
N PRO A 212 -14.32 3.79 10.81
CA PRO A 212 -15.29 4.87 10.98
C PRO A 212 -16.23 4.97 9.78
N LYS A 213 -17.55 4.91 9.93
CA LYS A 213 -18.51 4.93 8.79
C LYS A 213 -18.38 6.13 7.84
N THR A 214 -17.84 7.25 8.31
CA THR A 214 -17.68 8.50 7.55
C THR A 214 -16.39 8.55 6.73
N TRP A 215 -15.51 7.56 6.87
CA TRP A 215 -14.20 7.51 6.23
C TRP A 215 -14.20 7.80 4.71
N PRO A 216 -15.19 7.38 3.89
CA PRO A 216 -15.16 7.66 2.45
C PRO A 216 -15.30 9.16 2.11
N THR A 217 -15.83 9.94 3.06
CA THR A 217 -16.04 11.39 2.91
C THR A 217 -15.04 12.24 3.67
N THR A 218 -14.32 11.66 4.65
CA THR A 218 -13.41 12.39 5.54
C THR A 218 -11.94 12.07 5.33
N CYS A 219 -11.63 10.95 4.67
CA CYS A 219 -10.26 10.52 4.45
C CYS A 219 -9.75 11.00 3.09
N GLU A 220 -8.47 11.32 3.05
CA GLU A 220 -7.79 11.70 1.81
C GLU A 220 -7.59 10.48 0.93
N ASP A 221 -7.93 10.61 -0.35
CA ASP A 221 -7.61 9.62 -1.37
C ASP A 221 -6.24 9.94 -1.96
N VAL A 222 -5.24 9.14 -1.61
CA VAL A 222 -3.85 9.45 -1.95
C VAL A 222 -3.51 9.16 -3.42
N ASP A 223 -4.43 8.56 -4.16
CA ASP A 223 -4.30 8.41 -5.60
C ASP A 223 -4.66 9.72 -6.32
N LEU A 224 -5.38 10.66 -5.68
CA LEU A 224 -5.72 11.94 -6.27
C LEU A 224 -4.53 12.90 -6.23
N GLY A 225 -4.25 13.54 -7.36
CA GLY A 225 -3.16 14.51 -7.46
C GLY A 225 -3.17 15.31 -8.75
N LEU A 226 -2.49 16.45 -8.69
CA LEU A 226 -2.25 17.34 -9.83
C LEU A 226 -0.80 17.20 -10.28
N SER A 227 -0.58 17.12 -11.59
CA SER A 227 0.74 17.13 -12.22
C SER A 227 0.90 18.37 -13.07
N TYR A 228 2.06 19.02 -12.99
CA TYR A 228 2.38 20.15 -13.86
C TYR A 228 3.87 20.27 -14.21
N TYR A 229 4.14 20.84 -15.38
CA TYR A 229 5.49 21.10 -15.87
C TYR A 229 5.55 22.39 -16.71
N PRO A 230 6.55 23.27 -16.50
CA PRO A 230 7.60 23.19 -15.47
C PRO A 230 7.04 23.42 -14.06
N GLN A 231 7.80 23.10 -13.01
CA GLN A 231 7.37 23.36 -11.61
C GLN A 231 7.60 24.82 -11.17
N SER A 232 8.46 25.52 -11.90
CA SER A 232 8.74 26.93 -11.70
C SER A 232 9.11 27.62 -13.01
N ALA A 233 8.99 28.95 -13.05
CA ALA A 233 9.47 29.73 -14.18
C ALA A 233 9.85 31.15 -13.74
N THR A 234 10.90 31.69 -14.35
CA THR A 234 11.20 33.12 -14.28
C THR A 234 10.49 33.84 -15.42
N ILE A 235 9.57 34.75 -15.11
CA ILE A 235 8.74 35.44 -16.11
C ILE A 235 9.07 36.92 -16.11
N LYS A 236 9.69 37.44 -17.18
CA LYS A 236 9.96 38.87 -17.30
C LYS A 236 8.67 39.69 -17.46
N LEU A 237 8.71 40.97 -17.11
CA LEU A 237 7.58 41.88 -17.31
C LEU A 237 7.10 41.84 -18.78
N ASN A 238 5.78 41.73 -18.98
CA ASN A 238 5.11 41.60 -20.27
C ASN A 238 5.51 40.36 -21.08
N LYS A 239 6.02 39.31 -20.42
CA LYS A 239 6.28 37.99 -21.00
C LYS A 239 5.39 36.94 -20.35
N SER A 240 5.29 35.80 -21.04
CA SER A 240 4.47 34.67 -20.64
C SER A 240 5.31 33.40 -20.54
N ALA A 241 4.86 32.47 -19.70
CA ALA A 241 5.35 31.09 -19.68
C ALA A 241 4.16 30.13 -19.73
N GLU A 242 4.39 28.95 -20.30
CA GLU A 242 3.39 27.90 -20.43
C GLU A 242 3.68 26.78 -19.44
N PHE A 243 2.61 26.32 -18.79
CA PHE A 243 2.61 25.22 -17.84
C PHE A 243 1.62 24.16 -18.32
N HIS A 244 2.11 22.95 -18.53
CA HIS A 244 1.26 21.80 -18.84
C HIS A 244 0.68 21.28 -17.55
N VAL A 245 -0.64 21.11 -17.49
CA VAL A 245 -1.40 20.69 -16.30
C VAL A 245 -2.21 19.44 -16.64
N SER A 246 -2.15 18.43 -15.78
CA SER A 246 -2.97 17.22 -15.88
C SER A 246 -3.24 16.65 -14.48
N LEU A 247 -4.20 15.73 -14.38
CA LEU A 247 -4.43 14.96 -13.16
C LEU A 247 -3.65 13.65 -13.21
N SER A 248 -3.13 13.22 -12.06
CA SER A 248 -2.42 11.94 -11.91
C SER A 248 -3.35 10.75 -12.14
N THR A 249 -4.58 10.85 -11.66
CA THR A 249 -5.63 9.83 -11.75
C THR A 249 -6.94 10.48 -12.18
N PRO A 250 -7.88 9.73 -12.76
CA PRO A 250 -9.16 10.31 -13.10
C PRO A 250 -9.96 10.62 -11.83
N PRO A 251 -10.88 11.59 -11.88
CA PRO A 251 -11.89 11.70 -10.85
C PRO A 251 -12.65 10.39 -10.69
N HIS A 252 -12.71 9.90 -9.46
CA HIS A 252 -13.28 8.59 -9.19
C HIS A 252 -13.93 8.50 -7.82
N ARG A 253 -14.35 9.63 -7.25
CA ARG A 253 -14.98 9.62 -5.93
C ARG A 253 -16.47 9.35 -6.04
N ILE A 254 -16.99 8.82 -4.94
CA ILE A 254 -18.21 8.02 -4.84
C ILE A 254 -19.50 8.84 -5.06
N VAL A 255 -19.46 10.16 -4.86
CA VAL A 255 -20.67 11.01 -4.75
C VAL A 255 -20.65 12.23 -5.69
N GLY A 256 -19.69 12.33 -6.60
CA GLY A 256 -19.60 13.48 -7.50
C GLY A 256 -20.14 13.21 -8.91
N ASN A 257 -19.99 14.22 -9.77
CA ASN A 257 -20.47 14.23 -11.15
C ASN A 257 -19.42 13.74 -12.17
N GLY A 258 -18.36 13.06 -11.71
CA GLY A 258 -17.23 12.57 -12.50
C GLY A 258 -16.33 13.68 -13.05
N THR A 259 -16.40 14.89 -12.48
CA THR A 259 -15.73 16.07 -13.01
C THR A 259 -14.97 16.83 -11.92
N VAL A 260 -13.76 17.28 -12.25
CA VAL A 260 -12.91 18.11 -11.39
C VAL A 260 -12.70 19.45 -12.05
N LEU A 261 -12.82 20.51 -11.25
CA LEU A 261 -12.47 21.86 -11.64
C LEU A 261 -11.15 22.25 -10.97
N VAL A 262 -10.23 22.76 -11.77
CA VAL A 262 -8.94 23.31 -11.30
C VAL A 262 -8.91 24.79 -11.62
N GLN A 263 -8.84 25.60 -10.57
CA GLN A 263 -8.65 27.04 -10.62
C GLN A 263 -7.31 27.38 -9.98
N TRP A 264 -6.91 28.65 -10.05
CA TRP A 264 -5.60 29.08 -9.55
C TRP A 264 -5.75 30.39 -8.78
N ASN A 265 -5.01 30.50 -7.68
CA ASN A 265 -4.91 31.71 -6.90
C ASN A 265 -3.45 32.16 -6.80
N THR A 266 -3.22 33.45 -6.92
CA THR A 266 -1.89 34.06 -6.75
C THR A 266 -1.74 34.52 -5.31
N THR A 267 -0.61 34.18 -4.68
CA THR A 267 -0.26 34.68 -3.35
C THR A 267 0.80 35.79 -3.49
N GLN A 268 0.85 36.68 -2.50
CA GLN A 268 1.81 37.81 -2.39
C GLN A 268 1.61 38.97 -3.38
N CYS A 269 1.24 38.71 -4.64
CA CYS A 269 0.81 39.75 -5.58
C CYS A 269 -0.35 39.29 -6.48
N ILE A 270 -1.57 39.65 -6.06
CA ILE A 270 -2.82 39.21 -6.69
C ILE A 270 -2.97 39.74 -8.12
N ASP A 271 -2.46 40.93 -8.41
CA ASP A 271 -2.61 41.65 -9.67
C ASP A 271 -1.32 41.76 -10.50
N CYS A 272 -0.29 40.98 -10.16
CA CYS A 272 0.96 40.92 -10.92
C CYS A 272 0.92 39.98 -12.12
N PHE A 273 0.00 39.02 -12.12
CA PHE A 273 -0.07 37.98 -13.13
C PHE A 273 -1.47 37.86 -13.70
N THR A 274 -1.54 37.56 -15.00
CA THR A 274 -2.77 37.13 -15.66
C THR A 274 -2.61 35.66 -16.03
N LEU A 275 -3.62 34.87 -15.67
CA LEU A 275 -3.66 33.43 -15.89
C LEU A 275 -4.71 33.11 -16.95
N SER A 276 -4.33 32.31 -17.94
CA SER A 276 -5.22 31.89 -19.02
C SER A 276 -5.01 30.40 -19.34
N PRO A 277 -6.06 29.57 -19.36
CA PRO A 277 -7.45 29.89 -18.96
C PRO A 277 -7.56 30.08 -17.44
N LYS A 278 -8.69 30.62 -16.97
CA LYS A 278 -8.96 30.82 -15.54
C LYS A 278 -9.29 29.51 -14.81
N GLU A 279 -9.79 28.53 -15.54
CA GLU A 279 -10.19 27.24 -15.00
C GLU A 279 -9.93 26.12 -16.02
N PHE A 280 -9.70 24.91 -15.51
CA PHE A 280 -9.67 23.67 -16.27
C PHE A 280 -10.76 22.73 -15.77
N THR A 281 -11.29 21.93 -16.70
CA THR A 281 -12.23 20.86 -16.40
C THR A 281 -11.64 19.52 -16.79
N PHE A 282 -11.58 18.60 -15.83
CA PHE A 282 -11.09 17.24 -16.03
C PHE A 282 -12.17 16.19 -15.72
N ASN A 283 -12.14 15.07 -16.42
CA ASN A 283 -13.01 13.90 -16.28
C ASN A 283 -12.25 12.63 -16.69
N ILE A 284 -12.92 11.47 -16.62
CA ILE A 284 -12.35 10.16 -16.96
C ILE A 284 -11.70 10.08 -18.36
N ASN A 285 -12.12 10.93 -19.31
CA ASN A 285 -11.66 10.90 -20.70
C ASN A 285 -10.49 11.86 -21.00
N ASN A 286 -10.23 12.84 -20.13
CA ASN A 286 -9.21 13.86 -20.37
C ASN A 286 -8.28 14.11 -19.17
N PHE A 287 -8.42 13.40 -18.06
CA PHE A 287 -7.63 13.62 -16.83
C PHE A 287 -6.11 13.68 -17.09
N GLN A 288 -5.57 12.77 -17.93
CA GLN A 288 -4.15 12.72 -18.29
C GLN A 288 -3.76 13.59 -19.49
N LYS A 289 -4.73 14.25 -20.15
CA LYS A 289 -4.41 15.15 -21.27
C LYS A 289 -3.86 16.45 -20.72
N ASN A 290 -2.63 16.78 -21.12
CA ASN A 290 -2.02 18.05 -20.76
C ASN A 290 -2.83 19.23 -21.31
N GLN A 291 -3.35 20.05 -20.41
CA GLN A 291 -3.96 21.34 -20.71
C GLN A 291 -2.93 22.43 -20.43
N ILE A 292 -2.97 23.54 -21.19
CA ILE A 292 -1.94 24.59 -21.10
C ILE A 292 -2.46 25.75 -20.26
N LEU A 293 -1.74 26.06 -19.19
CA LEU A 293 -1.87 27.28 -18.39
C LEU A 293 -0.80 28.27 -18.84
N THR A 294 -1.21 29.39 -19.40
CA THR A 294 -0.33 30.52 -19.71
C THR A 294 -0.37 31.52 -18.57
N ILE A 295 0.80 31.80 -17.98
CA ILE A 295 0.97 32.81 -16.94
C ILE A 295 1.73 33.98 -17.54
N THR A 296 1.16 35.18 -17.47
CA THR A 296 1.77 36.41 -18.02
C THR A 296 2.00 37.43 -16.92
N ARG A 297 3.24 37.93 -16.78
CA ARG A 297 3.57 38.98 -15.80
C ARG A 297 3.17 40.36 -16.33
N ILE A 298 2.33 41.08 -15.60
CA ILE A 298 1.84 42.41 -15.95
C ILE A 298 2.35 43.52 -15.02
N LYS A 299 2.87 43.18 -13.83
CA LYS A 299 3.52 44.11 -12.90
C LYS A 299 4.80 43.49 -12.32
N ASN A 300 5.73 44.35 -11.89
CA ASN A 300 6.91 43.90 -11.17
C ASN A 300 6.56 43.50 -9.74
N SER A 301 7.14 42.39 -9.28
CA SER A 301 7.04 41.88 -7.92
C SER A 301 8.29 41.10 -7.56
N SER A 302 8.58 40.97 -6.26
CA SER A 302 9.35 39.81 -5.77
C SER A 302 8.58 38.54 -6.14
N GLY A 303 9.26 37.41 -6.34
CA GLY A 303 8.65 36.15 -6.77
C GLY A 303 7.33 35.81 -6.05
N SER A 304 6.46 35.04 -6.70
CA SER A 304 5.10 34.74 -6.27
C SER A 304 4.83 33.24 -6.34
N VAL A 305 3.90 32.78 -5.52
CA VAL A 305 3.45 31.38 -5.53
C VAL A 305 2.01 31.32 -6.04
N ILE A 306 1.78 30.49 -7.04
CA ILE A 306 0.44 30.17 -7.55
C ILE A 306 0.00 28.85 -6.92
N ILE A 307 -1.14 28.89 -6.25
CA ILE A 307 -1.72 27.75 -5.53
C ILE A 307 -2.97 27.30 -6.30
N PRO A 308 -3.11 26.02 -6.65
CA PRO A 308 -4.32 25.52 -7.27
C PRO A 308 -5.47 25.50 -6.26
N ILE A 309 -6.67 25.78 -6.74
CA ILE A 309 -7.91 25.55 -6.02
C ILE A 309 -8.62 24.41 -6.76
N LEU A 310 -8.93 23.35 -6.02
CA LEU A 310 -9.44 22.12 -6.58
C LEU A 310 -10.85 21.86 -6.07
N TYR A 311 -11.77 21.52 -6.97
CA TYR A 311 -13.15 21.24 -6.63
C TYR A 311 -13.65 19.98 -7.31
N GLY A 312 -14.35 19.15 -6.54
CA GLY A 312 -15.08 18.00 -7.04
C GLY A 312 -14.29 16.71 -6.87
N GLU A 313 -15.03 15.61 -6.73
CA GLU A 313 -14.48 14.27 -6.81
C GLU A 313 -13.38 13.96 -5.78
N GLY A 314 -13.35 14.66 -4.64
CA GLY A 314 -12.36 14.41 -3.58
C GLY A 314 -11.11 15.24 -3.71
N TYR A 315 -10.90 15.88 -4.86
CA TYR A 315 -9.79 16.81 -5.04
C TYR A 315 -9.93 18.05 -4.14
N GLU A 316 -11.12 18.38 -3.64
CA GLU A 316 -11.31 19.42 -2.64
C GLU A 316 -10.70 19.08 -1.26
N PHE A 317 -10.37 17.80 -1.01
CA PHE A 317 -9.79 17.33 0.25
C PHE A 317 -8.26 17.16 0.19
N ILE A 318 -7.64 17.27 -1.01
CA ILE A 318 -6.20 17.19 -1.11
C ILE A 318 -5.56 18.55 -0.76
N PRO A 319 -4.49 18.60 0.05
CA PRO A 319 -3.86 19.86 0.42
C PRO A 319 -3.27 20.58 -0.82
N PRO A 320 -3.78 21.77 -1.18
CA PRO A 320 -3.36 22.47 -2.39
C PRO A 320 -1.89 22.94 -2.33
N GLU A 321 -1.31 23.05 -1.14
CA GLU A 321 0.09 23.41 -0.92
C GLU A 321 1.07 22.37 -1.49
N ARG A 322 0.62 21.14 -1.73
CA ARG A 322 1.44 20.10 -2.38
C ARG A 322 1.66 20.35 -3.88
N PHE A 323 0.91 21.27 -4.49
CA PHE A 323 0.84 21.46 -5.93
C PHE A 323 1.10 22.91 -6.37
N GLN A 324 1.97 23.62 -5.65
CA GLN A 324 2.28 25.03 -5.88
C GLN A 324 3.24 25.26 -7.06
N ILE A 325 2.98 26.29 -7.85
CA ILE A 325 3.88 26.77 -8.90
C ILE A 325 4.65 27.99 -8.39
N TYR A 326 5.97 27.95 -8.51
CA TYR A 326 6.85 29.06 -8.10
C TYR A 326 7.19 29.95 -9.30
N ILE A 327 6.95 31.25 -9.19
CA ILE A 327 7.23 32.22 -10.23
C ILE A 327 8.23 33.26 -9.75
N ASP A 328 9.31 33.44 -10.49
CA ASP A 328 10.33 34.46 -10.22
C ASP A 328 10.23 35.68 -11.15
#